data_AF-A0A7Z9WB82-F1
#
_entry.id   AF-A0A7Z9WB82-F1
#
_cell.length_a   1.000
_cell.length_b   1.000
_cell.length_c   1.000
_cell.angle_alpha   90.00
_cell.angle_beta   90.00
_cell.angle_gamma   90.00
#
_symmetry.space_group_name_H-M   'P 1'
#
loop_
_entity.id
_entity.type
_entity.pdbx_description
1 polymer ?
#
loop_
_entity_poly.entity_id
_entity_poly.type
_entity_poly.pdbx_seq_one_letter_code
_entity_poly.pdbx_strand_id
1 'polypeptide(L)' 'MAKKMFSTQINNELLKEFKKLAIDLERPINDVLEEAIRDFLRKHGIKFKKEQKGRS' A
#
# COMPACT_ATOMS: atom_id res chain seq x y z
N MET A 1 9.80 -0.75 10.97
CA MET A 1 10.28 -0.97 9.58
C MET A 1 10.58 0.38 8.97
N ALA A 2 11.74 0.55 8.34
CA ALA A 2 12.10 1.80 7.66
C ALA A 2 11.17 1.98 6.44
N LYS A 3 10.29 2.98 6.48
CA LYS A 3 9.49 3.39 5.33
C LYS A 3 10.43 4.10 4.37
N LYS A 4 10.61 3.58 3.16
CA LYS A 4 11.33 4.29 2.09
C LYS A 4 10.35 5.15 1.31
N MET A 5 10.76 6.37 0.95
CA MET A 5 10.00 7.18 0.00
C MET A 5 9.97 6.46 -1.35
N PHE A 6 8.76 6.27 -1.87
CA PHE A 6 8.51 5.73 -3.19
C PHE A 6 7.90 6.85 -4.04
N SER A 7 8.67 7.37 -4.99
CA SER A 7 8.26 8.44 -5.89
C SER A 7 8.14 7.88 -7.30
N THR A 8 6.91 7.81 -7.82
CA THR A 8 6.62 7.39 -9.21
C THR A 8 5.55 8.28 -9.79
N GLN A 9 5.53 8.43 -11.12
CA GLN A 9 4.45 9.13 -11.82
C GLN A 9 3.20 8.24 -11.85
N ILE A 10 2.08 8.77 -11.35
CA ILE A 10 0.76 8.12 -11.35
C ILE A 10 -0.23 9.05 -12.05
N ASN A 11 -1.20 8.48 -12.76
CA ASN A 11 -2.27 9.25 -13.38
C ASN A 11 -3.01 10.09 -12.32
N ASN A 12 -3.21 11.38 -12.60
CA ASN A 12 -3.79 12.33 -11.66
C ASN A 12 -5.23 11.98 -11.24
N GLU A 13 -6.04 11.45 -12.16
CA GLU A 13 -7.42 11.02 -11.88
C GLU A 13 -7.43 9.80 -10.97
N LEU A 14 -6.56 8.82 -11.25
CA LEU A 14 -6.41 7.64 -10.41
C LEU A 14 -5.97 8.02 -8.98
N LEU A 15 -5.02 8.95 -8.85
CA LEU A 15 -4.56 9.42 -7.54
C LEU A 15 -5.67 10.16 -6.77
N LYS A 16 -6.53 10.91 -7.48
CA LYS A 16 -7.66 11.61 -6.88
C LYS A 16 -8.68 10.63 -6.30
N GLU A 17 -9.06 9.61 -7.07
CA GLU A 17 -9.98 8.56 -6.59
C GLU A 17 -9.36 7.75 -5.45
N PHE A 18 -8.05 7.47 -5.53
CA PHE A 18 -7.34 6.77 -4.46
C PHE A 18 -7.29 7.57 -3.15
N LYS A 19 -7.07 8.89 -3.23
CA LYS A 19 -7.15 9.79 -2.07
C LYS A 19 -8.55 9.81 -1.48
N LYS A 20 -9.59 9.87 -2.32
CA LYS A 20 -10.99 9.85 -1.87
C LYS A 20 -11.30 8.56 -1.13
N LEU A 21 -10.86 7.41 -1.65
CA LEU A 21 -11.00 6.11 -0.99
C LEU A 21 -10.30 6.09 0.38
N ALA A 22 -9.09 6.65 0.48
CA ALA A 22 -8.38 6.71 1.76
C ALA A 22 -9.12 7.56 2.81
N ILE A 23 -9.76 8.65 2.38
CA ILE A 23 -10.59 9.50 3.25
C ILE A 23 -11.84 8.74 3.69
N ASP A 24 -12.52 8.06 2.77
CA ASP A 24 -13.72 7.25 3.05
C ASP A 24 -13.44 6.11 4.05
N LEU A 25 -12.25 5.51 3.95
CA LEU A 25 -11.78 4.48 4.87
C LEU A 25 -11.23 5.03 6.19
N GLU A 26 -11.17 6.35 6.39
CA GLU A 26 -10.56 7.02 7.53
C GLU A 26 -9.12 6.55 7.81
N ARG A 27 -8.38 6.20 6.74
CA ARG A 27 -7.04 5.62 6.83
C ARG A 27 -6.01 6.48 6.10
N PRO A 28 -4.76 6.49 6.58
CA PRO A 28 -3.70 7.18 5.86
C PRO A 28 -3.47 6.53 4.49
N ILE A 29 -3.28 7.37 3.46
CA ILE A 29 -3.09 6.93 2.06
C ILE A 29 -1.98 5.87 1.90
N ASN A 30 -0.93 5.94 2.73
CA ASN A 30 0.14 4.97 2.73
C ASN A 30 -0.34 3.56 3.13
N ASP A 31 -1.25 3.45 4.10
CA ASP A 31 -1.75 2.17 4.58
C ASP A 31 -2.66 1.51 3.54
N VAL A 32 -3.54 2.31 2.94
CA VAL A 32 -4.38 1.89 1.80
C VAL A 32 -3.53 1.51 0.60
N LEU A 33 -2.45 2.25 0.33
CA LEU A 33 -1.52 1.95 -0.77
C LEU A 33 -0.79 0.64 -0.53
N GLU A 34 -0.27 0.43 0.68
CA GLU A 34 0.36 -0.84 1.06
C GLU A 34 -0.62 -2.01 0.96
N GLU A 35 -1.88 -1.81 1.35
CA GLU A 35 -2.93 -2.81 1.23
C GLU A 35 -3.23 -3.16 -0.24
N ALA A 36 -3.41 -2.15 -1.09
CA ALA A 36 -3.62 -2.33 -2.53
C ALA A 36 -2.45 -3.04 -3.21
N ILE A 37 -1.21 -2.68 -2.86
CA ILE A 37 -0.01 -3.35 -3.37
C ILE A 37 0.02 -4.81 -2.90
N ARG A 38 -0.27 -5.09 -1.63
CA ARG A 38 -0.29 -6.46 -1.11
C ARG A 38 -1.37 -7.31 -1.78
N ASP A 39 -2.55 -6.76 -1.99
CA ASP A 39 -3.65 -7.43 -2.69
C ASP A 39 -3.26 -7.74 -4.15
N PHE A 40 -2.65 -6.78 -4.84
CA PHE A 40 -2.16 -6.94 -6.19
C PHE A 40 -1.07 -8.03 -6.29
N LEU A 41 -0.09 -8.01 -5.40
CA LEU A 41 0.94 -9.05 -5.31
C LEU A 41 0.32 -10.44 -5.06
N ARG A 42 -0.69 -10.52 -4.18
CA ARG A 42 -1.40 -11.78 -3.88
C ARG A 42 -2.11 -12.33 -5.09
N LYS A 43 -2.76 -11.48 -5.90
CA LYS A 43 -3.39 -11.86 -7.18
C LYS A 43 -2.40 -12.45 -8.17
N HIS A 44 -1.13 -12.02 -8.12
CA HIS A 44 -0.03 -12.57 -8.93
C HIS A 44 0.70 -13.75 -8.27
N GLY A 45 0.18 -14.31 -7.17
CA GLY A 45 0.78 -15.45 -6.47
C GLY A 45 2.01 -15.11 -5.63
N ILE A 46 2.36 -13.83 -5.51
CA ILE A 46 3.49 -13.36 -4.71
C ILE A 46 3.03 -13.29 -3.25
N LYS A 47 3.49 -14.24 -2.43
CA LYS A 47 3.24 -14.24 -0.98
C LYS A 47 4.20 -13.25 -0.31
N PHE A 48 3.72 -12.06 -0.02
CA PHE A 48 4.43 -11.14 0.87
C PHE A 48 4.36 -11.68 2.31
N LYS A 49 5.35 -12.49 2.71
CA LYS A 49 5.49 -12.91 4.12
C LYS A 49 5.82 -11.66 4.92
N LYS A 50 4.90 -11.25 5.81
CA LYS A 50 5.24 -10.36 6.91
C LYS A 50 6.28 -11.11 7.75
N GLU A 51 7.55 -10.79 7.58
CA GLU A 51 8.61 -11.37 8.39
C GLU A 51 8.37 -10.92 9.84
N GLN A 52 7.71 -11.78 10.61
CA GLN A 52 7.74 -11.75 12.06
C GLN A 52 9.17 -12.11 12.46
N LYS A 53 10.09 -11.13 12.40
CA LYS A 53 11.30 -11.25 13.20
C LYS A 53 10.87 -11.04 14.65
N GLY A 54 10.66 -12.16 15.31
CA GLY A 54 10.58 -12.25 16.75
C GLY A 54 11.78 -11.54 17.37
N ARG A 55 11.53 -10.94 18.53
CA ARG A 55 12.56 -10.63 19.51
C ARG A 55 13.48 -11.84 19.68
N SER A 56 14.78 -11.64 19.53
CA SER A 56 15.83 -12.37 20.22
C SER A 56 16.84 -11.33 20.69
#